data_AF-A0A6G3WUY7-F1
#
_entry.id   AF-A0A6G3WUY7-F1
#
_cell.length_a   1.000
_cell.length_b   1.000
_cell.length_c   1.000
_cell.angle_alpha   90.00
_cell.angle_beta   90.00
_cell.angle_gamma   90.00
#
_symmetry.space_group_name_H-M   'P 1'
#
loop_
_entity.id
_entity.type
_entity.pdbx_description
1 polymer ?
#
loop_
_entity_poly.entity_id
_entity_poly.type
_entity_poly.pdbx_seq_one_letter_code
_entity_poly.pdbx_strand_id
1 'polypeptide(L)'
;AGPQKLNGTESLAYVRTRHGIGDGSDLGRIGLQQQFLMALLSEVKSQDLLGSPANSYKIAKSATKSLTTDSGLASLTSLAEFARSMNGVDPASMETIMLPVAYDKIDKNRVIAAEPQAGQLWKAIREDTAIPEEAK
;
A
#
# COMPACT_ATOMS: atom_id res chain seq x y z
N ALA A 1 -21.38 -0.78 13.02
CA ALA A 1 -20.07 -0.82 12.35
C ALA A 1 -18.98 -0.89 13.42
N GLY A 2 -17.86 -1.55 13.14
CA GLY A 2 -16.73 -1.74 14.06
C GLY A 2 -15.63 -2.59 13.40
N PRO A 3 -14.46 -2.76 14.03
CA PRO A 3 -13.35 -3.54 13.46
C PRO A 3 -13.80 -4.93 13.01
N GLN A 4 -13.44 -5.32 11.78
CA GLN A 4 -13.72 -6.65 11.24
C GLN A 4 -12.40 -7.34 10.92
N LYS A 5 -12.28 -8.63 11.27
CA LYS A 5 -11.16 -9.46 10.84
C LYS A 5 -11.57 -10.21 9.57
N LEU A 6 -10.92 -9.89 8.46
CA LEU A 6 -11.20 -10.51 7.17
C LEU A 6 -10.19 -11.64 6.89
N ASN A 7 -10.67 -12.75 6.34
CA ASN A 7 -9.81 -13.78 5.77
C ASN A 7 -9.31 -13.37 4.36
N GLY A 8 -8.50 -14.21 3.71
CA GLY A 8 -7.92 -13.90 2.40
C GLY A 8 -8.95 -13.65 1.28
N THR A 9 -10.02 -14.45 1.23
CA THR A 9 -11.10 -14.30 0.23
C THR A 9 -11.91 -13.04 0.48
N GLU A 10 -12.23 -12.77 1.74
CA GLU A 10 -12.96 -11.57 2.16
C GLU A 10 -12.14 -10.30 1.91
N SER A 11 -10.84 -10.35 2.20
CA SER A 11 -9.90 -9.25 1.92
C SER A 11 -9.81 -8.94 0.43
N LEU A 12 -9.74 -9.99 -0.41
CA LEU A 12 -9.73 -9.84 -1.86
C LEU A 12 -11.05 -9.26 -2.39
N ALA A 13 -12.18 -9.70 -1.83
CA ALA A 13 -13.49 -9.14 -2.17
C ALA A 13 -13.57 -7.65 -1.77
N TYR A 14 -13.10 -7.31 -0.57
CA TYR A 14 -13.06 -5.95 -0.05
C TYR A 14 -12.30 -5.00 -0.99
N VAL A 15 -11.06 -5.30 -1.36
CA VAL A 15 -10.26 -4.43 -2.26
C VAL A 15 -10.77 -4.38 -3.70
N ARG A 16 -11.62 -5.34 -4.10
CA ARG A 16 -12.27 -5.39 -5.43
C ARG A 16 -13.65 -4.75 -5.45
N THR A 17 -14.13 -4.22 -4.32
CA THR A 17 -15.41 -3.51 -4.26
C THR A 17 -15.38 -2.33 -5.22
N ARG A 18 -16.41 -2.24 -6.07
CA ARG A 18 -16.60 -1.17 -7.05
C ARG A 18 -17.91 -0.42 -6.83
N HIS A 19 -18.99 -1.16 -6.59
CA HIS A 19 -20.31 -0.58 -6.38
C HIS A 19 -20.47 -0.13 -4.92
N GLY A 20 -20.96 1.09 -4.72
CA GLY A 20 -21.23 1.64 -3.38
C GLY A 20 -20.04 2.32 -2.69
N ILE A 21 -18.93 2.56 -3.40
CA ILE A 21 -17.75 3.26 -2.88
C ILE A 21 -17.49 4.50 -3.74
N GLY A 22 -17.43 5.67 -3.10
CA GLY A 22 -17.16 6.95 -3.78
C GLY A 22 -18.15 7.28 -4.90
N ASP A 23 -17.66 7.80 -6.01
CA ASP A 23 -18.40 8.13 -7.23
C ASP A 23 -18.49 6.94 -8.22
N GLY A 24 -18.07 5.75 -7.81
CA GLY A 24 -17.98 4.56 -8.67
C GLY A 24 -16.73 4.53 -9.58
N SER A 25 -15.86 5.53 -9.49
CA SER A 25 -14.58 5.56 -10.22
C SER A 25 -13.51 4.69 -9.54
N ASP A 26 -12.42 4.46 -10.28
CA ASP A 26 -11.23 3.83 -9.73
C ASP A 26 -10.59 4.62 -8.58
N LEU A 27 -10.81 5.94 -8.52
CA LEU A 27 -10.30 6.82 -7.46
C LEU A 27 -10.92 6.50 -6.10
N GLY A 28 -12.23 6.24 -6.07
CA GLY A 28 -12.91 5.81 -4.85
C GLY A 28 -12.37 4.48 -4.30
N ARG A 29 -11.91 3.57 -5.18
CA ARG A 29 -11.37 2.27 -4.79
C ARG A 29 -9.97 2.36 -4.17
N ILE A 30 -9.17 3.37 -4.51
CA ILE A 30 -7.81 3.54 -3.96
C ILE A 30 -7.86 3.65 -2.42
N GLY A 31 -8.87 4.33 -1.86
CA GLY A 31 -9.05 4.41 -0.41
C GLY A 31 -9.22 3.04 0.27
N LEU A 32 -9.93 2.10 -0.36
CA LEU A 32 -10.04 0.73 0.16
C LEU A 32 -8.72 -0.03 0.08
N GLN A 33 -7.95 0.20 -0.99
CA GLN A 33 -6.63 -0.42 -1.14
C GLN A 33 -5.65 0.10 -0.09
N GLN A 34 -5.67 1.41 0.18
CA GLN A 34 -4.89 2.05 1.25
C GLN A 34 -5.27 1.47 2.62
N GLN A 35 -6.57 1.39 2.94
CA GLN A 35 -7.05 0.77 4.19
C GLN A 35 -6.59 -0.68 4.33
N PHE A 36 -6.70 -1.47 3.26
CA PHE A 36 -6.23 -2.86 3.25
C PHE A 36 -4.71 -2.96 3.48
N LEU A 37 -3.90 -2.13 2.82
CA LEU A 37 -2.45 -2.13 2.99
C LEU A 37 -2.05 -1.76 4.43
N MET A 38 -2.69 -0.74 5.02
CA MET A 38 -2.45 -0.35 6.42
C MET A 38 -2.83 -1.47 7.39
N ALA A 39 -3.97 -2.14 7.16
CA ALA A 39 -4.41 -3.27 7.97
C ALA A 39 -3.47 -4.48 7.81
N LEU A 40 -2.99 -4.76 6.60
CA LEU A 40 -2.04 -5.83 6.32
C LEU A 40 -0.70 -5.58 7.04
N LEU A 41 -0.14 -4.38 6.93
CA LEU A 41 1.09 -4.01 7.63
C LEU A 41 0.93 -4.11 9.15
N SER A 42 -0.24 -3.70 9.66
CA SER A 42 -0.57 -3.80 11.09
C SER A 42 -0.64 -5.26 11.56
N GLU A 43 -1.25 -6.17 10.78
CA GLU A 43 -1.30 -7.60 11.10
C GLU A 43 0.09 -8.25 11.01
N VAL A 44 0.92 -7.84 10.03
CA VAL A 44 2.30 -8.34 9.90
C VAL A 44 3.14 -7.95 11.13
N LYS A 45 3.00 -6.71 11.60
CA LYS A 45 3.67 -6.21 12.80
C LYS A 45 3.14 -6.89 14.07
N SER A 46 1.82 -7.04 14.21
CA SER A 46 1.18 -7.58 15.43
C SER A 46 1.50 -9.06 15.66
N GLN A 47 1.67 -9.84 14.59
CA GLN A 47 2.01 -11.26 14.69
C GLN A 47 3.49 -11.52 15.04
N ASP A 48 4.28 -10.48 15.30
CA ASP A 48 5.73 -10.54 15.55
C ASP A 48 6.42 -11.49 14.56
N LEU A 49 6.00 -11.40 13.30
CA LEU A 49 6.52 -12.25 12.24
C LEU A 49 8.01 -12.02 12.02
N LEU A 50 8.54 -10.91 12.51
CA LEU A 50 9.96 -10.58 12.48
C LEU A 50 10.74 -11.13 13.70
N GLY A 51 10.08 -11.36 14.84
CA GLY A 51 10.69 -11.93 16.05
C GLY A 51 10.72 -13.46 16.13
N SER A 52 9.92 -14.19 15.33
CA SER A 52 9.89 -15.66 15.29
C SER A 52 10.49 -16.25 14.00
N PRO A 53 11.74 -16.75 14.01
CA PRO A 53 12.43 -17.23 12.80
C PRO A 53 11.68 -18.32 12.03
N ALA A 54 10.97 -19.21 12.75
CA ALA A 54 10.21 -20.30 12.14
C ALA A 54 8.95 -19.78 11.41
N ASN A 55 8.28 -18.77 11.95
CA ASN A 55 7.11 -18.16 11.32
C ASN A 55 7.54 -17.29 10.13
N SER A 56 8.61 -16.49 10.27
CA SER A 56 9.18 -15.70 9.17
C SER A 56 9.53 -16.60 7.98
N TYR A 57 10.16 -17.75 8.23
CA TYR A 57 10.54 -18.70 7.19
C TYR A 57 9.33 -19.29 6.45
N LYS A 58 8.28 -19.71 7.18
CA LYS A 58 7.05 -20.26 6.58
C LYS A 58 6.36 -19.24 5.67
N ILE A 59 6.28 -17.99 6.13
CA ILE A 59 5.66 -16.91 5.35
C ILE A 59 6.50 -16.58 4.13
N ALA A 60 7.82 -16.39 4.30
CA ALA A 60 8.71 -16.12 3.19
C ALA A 60 8.66 -17.23 2.12
N LYS A 61 8.64 -18.51 2.54
CA LYS A 61 8.49 -19.66 1.64
C LYS A 61 7.12 -19.71 0.94
N SER A 62 6.06 -19.23 1.58
CA SER A 62 4.74 -19.14 0.93
C SER A 62 4.68 -17.94 -0.02
N ALA A 63 5.27 -16.82 0.38
CA ALA A 63 5.33 -15.58 -0.39
C ALA A 63 6.09 -15.78 -1.70
N THR A 64 7.21 -16.49 -1.70
CA THR A 64 7.96 -16.83 -2.93
C THR A 64 7.17 -17.67 -3.93
N LYS A 65 6.08 -18.34 -3.52
CA LYS A 65 5.20 -19.09 -4.44
C LYS A 65 4.08 -18.25 -5.04
N SER A 66 3.79 -17.10 -4.44
CA SER A 66 2.63 -16.27 -4.78
C SER A 66 3.01 -14.85 -5.23
N LEU A 67 4.27 -14.45 -5.02
CA LEU A 67 4.84 -13.19 -5.46
C LEU A 67 5.78 -13.44 -6.64
N THR A 68 5.65 -12.59 -7.65
CA THR A 68 6.68 -12.42 -8.66
C THR A 68 7.53 -11.23 -8.25
N THR A 69 8.81 -11.46 -7.98
CA THR A 69 9.77 -10.44 -7.57
C THR A 69 10.82 -10.20 -8.65
N ASP A 70 11.51 -9.06 -8.58
CA ASP A 70 12.70 -8.82 -9.40
C ASP A 70 13.85 -9.74 -8.96
N SER A 71 14.90 -9.80 -9.77
CA SER A 71 16.06 -10.67 -9.50
C SER A 71 16.79 -10.34 -8.19
N GLY A 72 16.74 -9.09 -7.70
CA GLY A 72 17.32 -8.68 -6.43
C GLY A 72 16.58 -9.26 -5.22
N LEU A 73 15.27 -9.51 -5.37
CA LEU A 73 14.40 -10.11 -4.35
C LEU A 73 14.02 -11.57 -4.65
N ALA A 74 14.70 -12.22 -5.61
CA ALA A 74 14.41 -13.59 -6.03
C ALA A 74 15.04 -14.68 -5.12
N SER A 75 15.63 -14.29 -3.99
CA SER A 75 16.22 -15.20 -3.01
C SER A 75 15.55 -15.09 -1.65
N LEU A 76 15.55 -16.18 -0.88
CA LEU A 76 15.00 -16.19 0.47
C LEU A 76 15.77 -15.22 1.40
N THR A 77 17.09 -15.13 1.23
CA THR A 77 17.95 -14.22 1.99
C THR A 77 17.59 -12.77 1.71
N SER A 78 17.45 -12.38 0.44
CA SER A 78 17.05 -11.03 0.05
C SER A 78 15.69 -10.64 0.61
N LEU A 79 14.72 -11.56 0.59
CA LEU A 79 13.40 -11.33 1.18
C LEU A 79 13.46 -11.16 2.71
N ALA A 80 14.33 -11.91 3.39
CA ALA A 80 14.54 -11.76 4.82
C ALA A 80 15.21 -10.42 5.17
N GLU A 81 16.18 -9.98 4.37
CA GLU A 81 16.83 -8.68 4.53
C GLU A 81 15.85 -7.52 4.29
N PHE A 82 15.02 -7.62 3.25
CA PHE A 82 13.93 -6.67 3.01
C PHE A 82 12.91 -6.64 4.16
N ALA A 83 12.52 -7.81 4.67
CA ALA A 83 11.62 -7.86 5.84
C ALA A 83 12.23 -7.19 7.08
N ARG A 84 13.54 -7.35 7.30
CA ARG A 84 14.25 -6.68 8.40
C ARG A 84 14.36 -5.18 8.19
N SER A 85 14.56 -4.69 6.96
CA SER A 85 14.63 -3.24 6.71
C SER A 85 13.30 -2.54 7.01
N MET A 86 12.18 -3.27 6.95
CA MET A 86 10.86 -2.77 7.35
C MET A 86 10.63 -2.73 8.87
N ASN A 87 11.56 -3.21 9.72
CA ASN A 87 11.32 -3.26 11.18
C ASN A 87 11.13 -1.88 11.84
N GLY A 88 11.59 -0.81 11.19
CA GLY A 88 11.36 0.57 11.62
C GLY A 88 10.03 1.18 11.15
N VAL A 89 9.25 0.46 10.35
CA VAL A 89 7.96 0.94 9.83
C VAL A 89 6.88 0.76 10.88
N ASP A 90 6.24 1.87 11.27
CA ASP A 90 5.05 1.85 12.11
C ASP A 90 3.81 2.26 11.31
N PRO A 91 2.90 1.33 10.99
CA PRO A 91 1.64 1.66 10.31
C PRO A 91 0.80 2.69 11.06
N ALA A 92 0.95 2.80 12.39
CA ALA A 92 0.23 3.79 13.19
C ALA A 92 0.71 5.23 12.97
N SER A 93 1.92 5.42 12.45
CA SER A 93 2.48 6.75 12.13
C SER A 93 2.52 7.02 10.62
N MET A 94 1.95 6.13 9.81
CA MET A 94 1.94 6.27 8.36
C MET A 94 0.74 7.08 7.90
N GLU A 95 0.95 7.91 6.87
CA GLU A 95 -0.10 8.59 6.13
C GLU A 95 -0.14 8.00 4.72
N THR A 96 -1.35 7.79 4.18
CA THR A 96 -1.53 7.34 2.80
C THR A 96 -2.03 8.51 1.96
N ILE A 97 -1.30 8.83 0.90
CA ILE A 97 -1.67 9.89 -0.04
C ILE A 97 -1.88 9.28 -1.42
N MET A 98 -2.96 9.66 -2.07
CA MET A 98 -3.18 9.36 -3.48
C MET A 98 -2.49 10.44 -4.31
N LEU A 99 -1.84 10.07 -5.42
CA LEU A 99 -1.30 11.05 -6.36
C LEU A 99 -2.39 12.08 -6.71
N PRO A 100 -2.16 13.40 -6.54
CA PRO A 100 -3.12 14.42 -6.94
C PRO A 100 -3.40 14.32 -8.44
N VAL A 101 -4.68 14.21 -8.79
CA VAL A 101 -5.12 14.05 -10.17
C VAL A 101 -6.28 14.98 -10.52
N ALA A 102 -6.37 15.33 -11.80
CA ALA A 102 -7.49 16.04 -12.39
C ALA A 102 -8.01 15.27 -13.61
N TYR A 103 -9.29 15.45 -13.95
CA TYR A 103 -9.83 14.92 -15.20
C TYR A 103 -9.18 15.63 -16.40
N ASP A 104 -8.81 14.86 -17.42
CA ASP A 104 -8.29 15.41 -18.67
C ASP A 104 -9.39 16.25 -19.37
N LYS A 105 -9.00 17.41 -19.90
CA LYS A 105 -9.92 18.34 -20.56
C LYS A 105 -10.37 17.84 -21.94
N ILE A 106 -9.60 16.95 -22.55
CA ILE A 106 -9.83 16.37 -23.88
C ILE A 106 -10.56 15.03 -23.74
N ASP A 107 -10.03 14.12 -22.91
CA ASP A 107 -10.62 12.80 -22.67
C ASP A 107 -11.17 12.68 -21.24
N LYS A 108 -12.48 12.86 -21.09
CA LYS A 108 -13.13 12.78 -19.76
C LYS A 108 -13.01 11.41 -19.08
N ASN A 109 -12.61 10.35 -19.80
CA ASN A 109 -12.36 9.03 -19.23
C ASN A 109 -10.93 8.84 -18.73
N ARG A 110 -10.12 9.91 -18.75
CA ARG A 110 -8.73 9.91 -18.33
C ARG A 110 -8.50 10.89 -17.17
N VAL A 111 -7.58 10.51 -16.29
CA VAL A 111 -6.99 11.41 -15.29
C VAL A 111 -5.54 11.74 -15.66
N ILE A 112 -5.15 12.96 -15.32
CA ILE A 112 -3.78 13.48 -15.45
C ILE A 112 -3.29 13.95 -14.09
N ALA A 113 -1.97 14.02 -13.91
CA ALA A 113 -1.38 14.60 -12.70
C ALA A 113 -1.88 16.05 -12.52
N ALA A 114 -2.38 16.36 -11.33
CA ALA A 114 -2.81 17.72 -11.00
C ALA A 114 -1.59 18.53 -10.59
N GLU A 115 -1.15 19.43 -11.48
CA GLU A 115 -0.09 20.38 -11.16
C GLU A 115 -0.66 21.66 -10.53
N PRO A 116 0.03 22.26 -9.54
CA PRO A 116 1.40 21.92 -9.08
C PRO A 116 1.48 20.84 -7.98
N GLN A 117 0.35 20.33 -7.49
CA GLN A 117 0.29 19.45 -6.32
C GLN A 117 1.08 18.15 -6.52
N ALA A 118 0.91 17.50 -7.68
CA ALA A 118 1.63 16.30 -8.04
C ALA A 118 3.16 16.55 -8.11
N GLY A 119 3.59 17.67 -8.70
CA GLY A 119 4.98 18.07 -8.72
C GLY A 119 5.57 18.29 -7.33
N GLN A 120 4.81 18.91 -6.42
CA GLN A 120 5.20 19.12 -5.03
C GLN A 120 5.32 17.80 -4.26
N LEU A 121 4.34 16.90 -4.41
CA LEU A 121 4.39 15.56 -3.82
C LEU A 121 5.65 14.80 -4.28
N TRP A 122 5.93 14.78 -5.58
CA TRP A 122 7.11 14.11 -6.12
C TRP A 122 8.42 14.74 -5.66
N LYS A 123 8.46 16.07 -5.52
CA LYS A 123 9.61 16.77 -4.96
C LYS A 123 9.85 16.35 -3.51
N ALA A 124 8.81 16.35 -2.68
CA ALA A 124 8.91 15.96 -1.29
C ALA A 124 9.44 14.52 -1.12
N ILE A 125 8.93 13.58 -1.92
CA ILE A 125 9.40 12.18 -1.94
C ILE A 125 10.88 12.08 -2.35
N ARG A 126 11.29 12.80 -3.40
CA ARG A 126 12.69 12.75 -3.87
C ARG A 126 13.69 13.36 -2.90
N GLU A 127 13.27 14.42 -2.20
CA GLU A 127 14.12 15.16 -1.26
C GLU A 127 14.02 14.63 0.17
N ASP A 128 13.19 13.61 0.41
CA ASP A 128 12.90 13.04 1.73
C ASP A 128 12.47 14.12 2.75
N THR A 129 11.50 14.94 2.33
CA THR A 129 10.95 16.04 3.14
C THR A 129 9.47 15.82 3.42
N ALA A 130 8.95 16.52 4.43
CA ALA A 130 7.52 16.50 4.73
C ALA A 130 6.70 16.94 3.52
N ILE A 131 5.62 16.20 3.24
CA ILE A 131 4.73 16.51 2.13
C ILE A 131 3.95 17.80 2.48
N PRO A 132 4.02 18.85 1.64
CA PRO A 132 3.27 20.09 1.87
C PRO A 132 1.77 19.82 1.95
N GLU A 133 1.05 20.53 2.83
CA GLU A 133 -0.40 20.36 2.98
C GLU A 133 -1.16 20.71 1.68
N GLU A 134 -0.61 21.58 0.84
CA GLU A 134 -1.20 21.94 -0.45
C GLU A 134 -1.06 20.82 -1.50
N ALA A 135 -0.19 19.84 -1.25
CA ALA A 135 0.08 18.69 -2.12
C ALA A 135 -0.66 17.41 -1.69
N LYS A 136 -1.35 17.44 -0.55
CA LYS A 136 -2.18 16.37 -0.02
C LYS A 136 -3.60 16.47 -0.58
#